data_AF-A0A7W4ESE2-F1
#
_entry.id   AF-A0A7W4ESE2-F1
#
_cell.length_a   1.000
_cell.length_b   1.000
_cell.length_c   1.000
_cell.angle_alpha   90.00
_cell.angle_beta   90.00
_cell.angle_gamma   90.00
#
_symmetry.space_group_name_H-M   'P 1'
#
loop_
_entity.id
_entity.type
_entity.pdbx_description
1 polymer ?
#
loop_
_entity_poly.entity_id
_entity_poly.type
_entity_poly.pdbx_seq_one_letter_code
_entity_poly.pdbx_strand_id
1 'polypeptide(L)'
;MPSEDNSKTGLWCLANDYVCGSSKFVWDVEGHGKYANNNGPIDAGAREAANRLKNAAKLASQNDPGINDKPLNNNMGTTGTDVVFVLDTTGSMSLYIDQMKTFIKNYSSKIKAMNGRVGLVVYRDAGDEYTAKKLSDLQSDTTDMLGKLEDISIEGGDD
;
A
#
# COMPACT_ATOMS: atom_id res chain seq x y z
N MET A 1 27.66 12.41 -3.05
CA MET A 1 26.88 11.55 -2.13
C MET A 1 27.80 10.45 -1.63
N PRO A 2 27.64 9.97 -0.39
CA PRO A 2 28.28 8.74 0.06
C PRO A 2 28.01 7.60 -0.94
N SER A 3 28.99 6.72 -1.14
CA SER A 3 28.89 5.64 -2.13
C SER A 3 27.74 4.66 -1.85
N GLU A 4 27.30 4.58 -0.60
CA GLU A 4 26.23 3.72 -0.09
C GLU A 4 24.81 4.14 -0.52
N ASP A 5 24.63 5.36 -1.03
CA ASP A 5 23.32 5.90 -1.40
C ASP A 5 23.01 5.81 -2.90
N ASN A 6 23.97 5.34 -3.71
CA ASN A 6 23.88 5.35 -5.17
C ASN A 6 22.75 4.47 -5.76
N SER A 7 22.27 3.49 -4.99
CA SER A 7 21.25 2.51 -5.38
C SER A 7 19.88 2.73 -4.73
N LYS A 8 19.75 3.71 -3.82
CA LYS A 8 18.50 3.96 -3.08
C LYS A 8 17.60 4.96 -3.83
N THR A 9 16.39 4.54 -4.20
CA THR A 9 15.33 5.42 -4.71
C THR A 9 14.22 5.54 -3.68
N GLY A 10 13.96 6.76 -3.19
CA GLY A 10 12.80 7.07 -2.33
C GLY A 10 13.04 7.03 -0.82
N LEU A 11 14.21 6.55 -0.36
CA LEU A 11 14.64 6.63 1.05
C LEU A 11 16.05 7.22 1.10
N TRP A 12 16.15 8.55 1.14
CA TRP A 12 17.42 9.30 1.27
C TRP A 12 17.78 9.49 2.74
N CYS A 13 17.76 8.36 3.42
CA CYS A 13 17.95 8.26 4.84
C CYS A 13 19.42 7.95 5.08
N LEU A 14 20.18 8.91 5.64
CA LEU A 14 21.58 8.67 5.98
C LEU A 14 21.66 7.51 6.97
N ALA A 15 22.59 6.58 6.75
CA ALA A 15 22.75 5.39 7.57
C ALA A 15 23.05 5.68 9.04
N ASN A 16 23.44 6.93 9.36
CA ASN A 16 23.68 7.42 10.72
C ASN A 16 22.56 8.28 11.32
N ASP A 17 21.44 8.55 10.62
CA ASP A 17 20.31 9.29 11.21
C ASP A 17 19.38 8.36 12.03
N TYR A 18 19.10 8.73 13.28
CA TYR A 18 18.18 8.03 14.19
C TYR A 18 16.79 7.75 13.57
N VAL A 19 16.23 8.71 12.84
CA VAL A 19 14.92 8.56 12.14
C VAL A 19 15.00 7.49 11.05
N CYS A 20 16.21 7.23 10.56
CA CYS A 20 16.53 6.32 9.48
C CYS A 20 17.10 4.97 9.97
N GLY A 21 17.11 4.73 11.28
CA GLY A 21 17.40 3.42 11.89
C GLY A 21 18.85 3.19 12.31
N SER A 22 19.69 4.23 12.36
CA SER A 22 21.09 4.11 12.77
C SER A 22 21.30 3.86 14.27
N SER A 23 20.40 4.40 15.10
CA SER A 23 20.38 4.23 16.54
C SER A 23 18.94 4.35 17.06
N LYS A 24 18.64 3.66 18.17
CA LYS A 24 17.34 3.72 18.87
C LYS A 24 17.38 4.67 20.08
N PHE A 25 18.39 5.53 20.14
CA PHE A 25 18.60 6.46 21.24
C PHE A 25 18.29 7.88 20.80
N VAL A 26 17.32 8.52 21.47
CA VAL A 26 16.82 9.87 21.10
C VAL A 26 17.85 11.01 21.26
N TRP A 27 19.00 10.74 21.89
CA TRP A 27 20.10 11.69 22.07
C TRP A 27 21.23 11.53 21.05
N ASP A 28 21.18 10.49 20.22
CA ASP A 28 22.10 10.35 19.09
C ASP A 28 21.57 11.16 17.91
N VAL A 29 22.16 12.34 17.77
CA VAL A 29 21.83 13.33 16.74
C VAL A 29 22.85 13.34 15.61
N GLU A 30 23.76 12.35 15.55
CA GLU A 30 24.68 12.26 14.42
C GLU A 30 23.88 12.06 13.13
N GLY A 31 24.14 12.87 12.10
CA GLY A 31 23.34 12.87 10.87
C GLY A 31 22.00 13.64 10.95
N HIS A 32 21.33 13.65 12.11
CA HIS A 32 20.13 14.46 12.34
C HIS A 32 20.44 15.96 12.21
N GLY A 33 19.61 16.70 11.45
CA GLY A 33 19.77 18.16 11.28
C GLY A 33 20.78 18.61 10.20
N LYS A 34 21.58 17.70 9.61
CA LYS A 34 22.44 18.02 8.44
C LYS A 34 21.66 18.41 7.19
N TYR A 35 20.35 18.20 7.22
CA TYR A 35 19.36 18.60 6.22
C TYR A 35 19.22 20.12 6.03
N ALA A 36 19.57 20.92 7.04
CA ALA A 36 19.41 22.38 7.00
C ALA A 36 20.60 23.12 6.35
N ASN A 37 21.67 22.42 5.98
CA ASN A 37 22.85 23.03 5.40
C ASN A 37 22.65 23.32 3.90
N ASN A 38 22.93 24.54 3.48
CA ASN A 38 23.05 24.89 2.07
C ASN A 38 24.14 24.03 1.39
N ASN A 39 23.84 23.48 0.21
CA ASN A 39 24.62 22.45 -0.48
C ASN A 39 24.84 21.15 0.32
N GLY A 40 23.97 20.87 1.28
CA GLY A 40 24.02 19.66 2.11
C GLY A 40 23.49 18.40 1.41
N PRO A 41 23.32 17.30 2.16
CA PRO A 41 22.85 16.02 1.64
C PRO A 41 21.48 16.09 0.93
N ILE A 42 20.56 16.95 1.37
CA ILE A 42 19.27 17.17 0.66
C ILE A 42 19.50 17.77 -0.71
N ASP A 43 20.31 18.83 -0.80
CA ASP A 43 20.60 19.48 -2.08
C ASP A 43 21.35 18.55 -3.03
N ALA A 44 22.17 17.64 -2.50
CA ALA A 44 22.81 16.59 -3.27
C ALA A 44 21.79 15.57 -3.79
N GLY A 45 20.84 15.14 -2.94
CA GLY A 45 19.75 14.23 -3.33
C GLY A 45 18.80 14.84 -4.35
N ALA A 46 18.40 16.10 -4.16
CA ALA A 46 17.58 16.84 -5.10
C ALA A 46 18.25 17.00 -6.47
N ARG A 47 19.57 17.27 -6.49
CA ARG A 47 20.36 17.38 -7.71
C ARG A 47 20.51 16.04 -8.44
N GLU A 48 20.71 14.95 -7.70
CA GLU A 48 20.76 13.61 -8.26
C GLU A 48 19.39 13.20 -8.84
N ALA A 49 18.30 13.45 -8.13
CA ALA A 49 16.94 13.21 -8.61
C ALA A 49 16.66 14.01 -9.90
N ALA A 50 17.04 15.30 -9.92
CA ALA A 50 16.90 16.14 -11.10
C ALA A 50 17.73 15.63 -12.28
N ASN A 51 18.95 15.16 -12.06
CA ASN A 51 19.80 14.60 -13.11
C ASN A 51 19.23 13.28 -13.66
N ARG A 52 18.75 12.39 -12.80
CA ARG A 52 18.11 11.13 -13.20
C ARG A 52 16.82 11.40 -13.96
N LEU A 53 16.00 12.35 -13.51
CA LEU A 53 14.80 12.79 -14.21
C LEU A 53 15.16 13.37 -15.59
N LYS A 54 16.18 14.22 -15.67
CA LYS A 54 16.66 14.79 -16.95
C LYS A 54 17.16 13.71 -17.91
N ASN A 55 17.84 12.68 -17.41
CA ASN A 55 18.30 11.56 -18.22
C ASN A 55 17.14 10.68 -18.67
N ALA A 56 16.20 10.35 -17.78
CA ALA A 56 14.97 9.62 -18.10
C ALA A 56 14.13 10.40 -19.12
N ALA A 57 13.99 11.71 -18.96
CA ALA A 57 13.32 12.61 -19.89
C ALA A 57 14.02 12.67 -21.26
N LYS A 58 15.36 12.69 -21.32
CA LYS A 58 16.10 12.61 -22.58
C LYS A 58 15.91 11.27 -23.27
N LEU A 59 15.94 10.17 -22.52
CA LEU A 59 15.67 8.82 -23.03
C LEU A 59 14.23 8.70 -23.56
N ALA A 60 13.26 9.28 -22.85
CA ALA A 60 11.86 9.38 -23.30
C ALA A 60 11.68 10.34 -24.49
N SER A 61 12.51 11.39 -24.62
CA SER A 61 12.45 12.32 -25.73
C SER A 61 13.07 11.78 -27.03
N GLN A 62 13.91 10.74 -26.97
CA GLN A 62 14.48 10.08 -28.17
C GLN A 62 13.56 9.01 -28.75
N ASN A 63 12.58 8.53 -27.99
CA ASN A 63 11.48 7.69 -28.44
C ASN A 63 10.18 8.32 -27.91
N ASP A 64 9.62 9.30 -28.65
CA ASP A 64 8.42 10.07 -28.26
C ASP A 64 7.29 9.16 -27.71
N PRO A 65 6.98 9.31 -26.41
CA PRO A 65 5.76 10.01 -26.04
C PRO A 65 6.12 11.11 -25.03
N GLY A 66 5.84 12.37 -25.40
CA GLY A 66 6.14 13.57 -24.62
C GLY A 66 5.96 13.45 -23.10
N ILE A 67 6.80 14.18 -22.35
CA ILE A 67 6.71 14.29 -20.89
C ILE A 67 5.28 14.71 -20.53
N ASN A 68 4.53 13.81 -19.91
CA ASN A 68 3.19 14.09 -19.41
C ASN A 68 3.34 14.97 -18.16
N ASP A 69 3.17 16.28 -18.34
CA ASP A 69 3.20 17.32 -17.32
C ASP A 69 1.89 17.42 -16.53
N LYS A 70 0.90 16.55 -16.80
CA LYS A 70 -0.26 16.41 -15.91
C LYS A 70 0.23 16.01 -14.52
N PRO A 71 -0.37 16.59 -13.45
CA PRO A 71 -0.14 16.11 -12.11
C PRO A 71 -0.35 14.60 -12.10
N LEU A 72 0.68 13.86 -11.69
CA LEU A 72 0.58 12.43 -11.41
C LEU A 72 -0.64 12.27 -10.49
N ASN A 73 -1.72 11.70 -11.01
CA ASN A 73 -2.64 11.04 -10.10
C ASN A 73 -1.79 9.92 -9.50
N ASN A 74 -1.57 9.97 -8.20
CA ASN A 74 -0.77 8.97 -7.52
C ASN A 74 -1.57 7.65 -7.48
N ASN A 75 -1.74 7.01 -8.63
CA ASN A 75 -2.07 5.60 -8.71
C ASN A 75 -0.77 4.88 -8.34
N MET A 76 -0.61 4.63 -7.04
CA MET A 76 0.44 3.79 -6.46
C MET A 76 0.74 2.60 -7.39
N GLY A 77 1.97 2.54 -7.92
CA GLY A 77 2.52 1.38 -8.64
C GLY A 77 1.85 1.04 -9.98
N THR A 78 2.65 0.77 -10.99
CA THR A 78 2.20 0.04 -12.20
C THR A 78 1.81 -1.41 -11.89
N THR A 79 2.00 -1.86 -10.65
CA THR A 79 1.53 -3.10 -10.06
C THR A 79 0.24 -2.81 -9.30
N GLY A 80 -0.90 -3.29 -9.79
CA GLY A 80 -2.18 -3.15 -9.09
C GLY A 80 -2.09 -3.58 -7.62
N THR A 81 -2.74 -2.84 -6.73
CA THR A 81 -2.78 -3.15 -5.29
C THR A 81 -3.62 -4.42 -5.05
N ASP A 82 -3.06 -5.40 -4.36
CA ASP A 82 -3.78 -6.58 -3.91
C ASP A 82 -4.26 -6.40 -2.47
N VAL A 83 -5.56 -6.60 -2.24
CA VAL A 83 -6.18 -6.51 -0.92
C VAL A 83 -7.00 -7.76 -0.66
N VAL A 84 -6.83 -8.36 0.51
CA VAL A 84 -7.70 -9.46 0.97
C VAL A 84 -8.48 -8.97 2.18
N PHE A 85 -9.80 -8.99 2.08
CA PHE A 85 -10.67 -8.79 3.24
C PHE A 85 -10.79 -10.11 3.99
N VAL A 86 -10.51 -10.07 5.29
CA VAL A 86 -10.72 -11.18 6.21
C VAL A 86 -11.86 -10.78 7.14
N LEU A 87 -12.99 -11.45 7.03
CA LEU A 87 -14.24 -11.09 7.70
C LEU A 87 -14.56 -12.08 8.82
N ASP A 88 -14.72 -11.53 10.03
CA ASP A 88 -15.27 -12.24 11.17
C ASP A 88 -16.76 -12.51 10.96
N THR A 89 -17.17 -13.78 11.09
CA THR A 89 -18.55 -14.23 10.94
C THR A 89 -19.08 -14.96 12.18
N THR A 90 -18.47 -14.72 13.34
CA THR A 90 -18.96 -15.22 14.64
C THR A 90 -20.30 -14.56 15.02
N GLY A 91 -21.04 -15.18 15.94
CA GLY A 91 -22.34 -14.67 16.41
C GLY A 91 -22.29 -13.23 16.95
N SER A 92 -21.16 -12.83 17.54
CA SER A 92 -20.93 -11.48 18.07
C SER A 92 -20.97 -10.39 16.99
N MET A 93 -20.73 -10.76 15.73
CA MET A 93 -20.74 -9.85 14.58
C MET A 93 -22.13 -9.60 13.99
N SER A 94 -23.18 -10.24 14.52
CA SER A 94 -24.56 -10.16 14.02
C SER A 94 -25.07 -8.73 13.78
N LEU A 95 -24.76 -7.80 14.69
CA LEU A 95 -25.16 -6.38 14.57
C LEU A 95 -24.29 -5.55 13.60
N TYR A 96 -23.12 -6.06 13.23
CA TYR A 96 -22.12 -5.32 12.45
C TYR A 96 -21.95 -5.85 11.02
N ILE A 97 -22.49 -7.04 10.72
CA ILE A 97 -22.23 -7.73 9.47
C ILE A 97 -22.66 -6.93 8.24
N ASP A 98 -23.84 -6.31 8.27
CA ASP A 98 -24.35 -5.53 7.13
C ASP A 98 -23.52 -4.26 6.90
N GLN A 99 -23.06 -3.63 7.99
CA GLN A 99 -22.15 -2.49 7.91
C GLN A 99 -20.80 -2.91 7.32
N MET A 100 -20.30 -4.08 7.70
CA MET A 100 -19.04 -4.60 7.19
C MET A 100 -19.14 -5.04 5.73
N LYS A 101 -20.25 -5.67 5.32
CA LYS A 101 -20.54 -5.95 3.90
C LYS A 101 -20.55 -4.66 3.08
N THR A 102 -21.20 -3.61 3.58
CA THR A 102 -21.21 -2.28 2.94
C THR A 102 -19.81 -1.68 2.86
N PHE A 103 -19.01 -1.78 3.92
CA PHE A 103 -17.62 -1.33 3.94
C PHE A 103 -16.78 -2.04 2.87
N ILE A 104 -16.82 -3.38 2.85
CA ILE A 104 -16.08 -4.20 1.89
C ILE A 104 -16.50 -3.85 0.46
N LYS A 105 -17.79 -3.70 0.18
CA LYS A 105 -18.32 -3.32 -1.14
C LYS A 105 -17.81 -1.95 -1.60
N ASN A 106 -17.84 -0.96 -0.72
CA ASN A 106 -17.38 0.40 -1.02
C ASN A 106 -15.87 0.45 -1.29
N TYR A 107 -15.07 -0.22 -0.47
CA TYR A 107 -13.61 -0.23 -0.64
C TYR A 107 -13.17 -1.10 -1.81
N SER A 108 -13.85 -2.21 -2.09
CA SER A 108 -13.58 -3.04 -3.28
C SER A 108 -13.76 -2.23 -4.56
N SER A 109 -14.79 -1.40 -4.64
CA SER A 109 -15.01 -0.48 -5.77
C SER A 109 -13.88 0.54 -5.92
N LYS A 110 -13.36 1.09 -4.80
CA LYS A 110 -12.23 2.02 -4.81
C LYS A 110 -10.93 1.34 -5.24
N ILE A 111 -10.65 0.13 -4.74
CA ILE A 111 -9.46 -0.64 -5.11
C ILE A 111 -9.49 -0.99 -6.59
N LYS A 112 -10.65 -1.41 -7.12
CA LYS A 112 -10.86 -1.65 -8.54
C LYS A 112 -10.60 -0.40 -9.39
N ALA A 113 -11.06 0.78 -8.96
CA ALA A 113 -10.82 2.04 -9.66
C ALA A 113 -9.33 2.43 -9.74
N MET A 114 -8.49 1.86 -8.86
CA MET A 114 -7.04 2.03 -8.86
C MET A 114 -6.31 0.84 -9.52
N ASN A 115 -7.00 0.05 -10.35
CA ASN A 115 -6.49 -1.17 -11.01
C ASN A 115 -5.98 -2.25 -10.02
N GLY A 116 -6.53 -2.31 -8.81
CA GLY A 116 -6.21 -3.34 -7.82
C GLY A 116 -7.04 -4.62 -7.96
N ARG A 117 -6.64 -5.67 -7.23
CA ARG A 117 -7.37 -6.93 -7.09
C ARG A 117 -7.85 -7.12 -5.66
N VAL A 118 -8.98 -7.78 -5.50
CA VAL A 118 -9.60 -8.01 -4.19
C VAL A 118 -9.89 -9.49 -3.98
N GLY A 119 -9.59 -10.00 -2.80
CA GLY A 119 -9.95 -11.35 -2.34
C GLY A 119 -10.77 -11.29 -1.05
N LEU A 120 -11.44 -12.40 -0.72
CA LEU A 120 -12.32 -12.49 0.45
C LEU A 120 -12.13 -13.82 1.17
N VAL A 121 -11.89 -13.74 2.46
CA VAL A 121 -11.81 -14.86 3.40
C VAL A 121 -12.77 -14.57 4.56
N VAL A 122 -13.46 -15.60 5.03
CA VAL A 122 -14.28 -15.55 6.26
C VAL A 122 -13.68 -16.46 7.31
N TYR A 123 -13.91 -16.14 8.59
CA TYR A 123 -13.52 -16.99 9.70
C TYR A 123 -14.60 -17.03 10.79
N ARG A 124 -14.59 -18.10 11.60
CA ARG A 124 -15.40 -18.28 12.82
C ARG A 124 -14.56 -18.94 13.92
N ASP A 125 -15.19 -19.26 15.04
CA ASP A 125 -14.53 -19.85 16.20
C ASP A 125 -14.16 -21.32 15.97
N ALA A 126 -13.22 -21.80 16.78
CA ALA A 126 -12.84 -23.20 16.76
C ALA A 126 -14.00 -24.08 17.27
N GLY A 127 -14.51 -24.96 16.41
CA GLY A 127 -15.66 -25.81 16.72
C GLY A 127 -16.90 -25.50 15.87
N ASP A 128 -16.91 -24.36 15.17
CA ASP A 128 -17.95 -24.01 14.20
C ASP A 128 -17.79 -24.78 12.87
N GLU A 129 -18.76 -24.62 11.96
CA GLU A 129 -18.78 -25.24 10.62
C GLU A 129 -17.44 -25.06 9.86
N TYR A 130 -16.78 -23.92 10.06
CA TYR A 130 -15.45 -23.65 9.53
C TYR A 130 -14.66 -22.72 10.45
N THR A 131 -13.35 -22.94 10.59
CA THR A 131 -12.46 -21.97 11.27
C THR A 131 -12.07 -20.84 10.32
N ALA A 132 -11.68 -21.15 9.08
CA ALA A 132 -11.41 -20.16 8.06
C ALA A 132 -11.72 -20.73 6.67
N LYS A 133 -12.36 -19.92 5.82
CA LYS A 133 -12.78 -20.33 4.47
C LYS A 133 -12.49 -19.21 3.48
N LYS A 134 -11.72 -19.53 2.45
CA LYS A 134 -11.54 -18.65 1.30
C LYS A 134 -12.83 -18.65 0.46
N LEU A 135 -13.45 -17.49 0.30
CA LEU A 135 -14.62 -17.32 -0.58
C LEU A 135 -14.20 -16.89 -1.99
N SER A 136 -13.13 -16.10 -2.09
CA SER A 136 -12.61 -15.61 -3.36
C SER A 136 -11.09 -15.50 -3.37
N ASP A 137 -10.50 -15.85 -4.52
CA ASP A 137 -9.13 -15.46 -4.87
C ASP A 137 -9.04 -13.96 -5.19
N LEU A 138 -7.81 -13.45 -5.36
CA LEU A 138 -7.56 -12.09 -5.82
C LEU A 138 -8.07 -11.91 -7.25
N GLN A 139 -9.16 -11.16 -7.39
CA GLN A 139 -9.82 -10.89 -8.67
C GLN A 139 -9.89 -9.37 -8.96
N SER A 140 -9.68 -8.98 -10.22
CA SER A 140 -9.80 -7.58 -10.68
C SER A 140 -11.24 -7.20 -11.01
N ASP A 141 -12.01 -8.13 -11.58
CA ASP A 141 -13.46 -8.07 -11.56
C ASP A 141 -13.94 -8.65 -10.23
N THR A 142 -14.69 -7.87 -9.45
CA THR A 142 -15.13 -8.21 -8.09
C THR A 142 -16.57 -8.72 -8.03
N THR A 143 -17.22 -8.91 -9.19
CA THR A 143 -18.65 -9.27 -9.26
C THR A 143 -18.96 -10.58 -8.53
N ASP A 144 -18.15 -11.63 -8.75
CA ASP A 144 -18.31 -12.93 -8.06
C ASP A 144 -18.04 -12.80 -6.56
N MET A 145 -16.96 -12.11 -6.17
CA MET A 145 -16.63 -11.87 -4.77
C MET A 145 -17.74 -11.11 -4.03
N LEU A 146 -18.35 -10.11 -4.68
CA LEU A 146 -19.46 -9.34 -4.09
C LEU A 146 -20.72 -10.20 -3.97
N GLY A 147 -21.02 -11.08 -4.92
CA GLY A 147 -22.12 -12.04 -4.78
C GLY A 147 -21.95 -12.92 -3.54
N LYS A 148 -20.76 -13.52 -3.40
CA LYS A 148 -20.42 -14.36 -2.24
C LYS A 148 -20.43 -13.60 -0.91
N LEU A 149 -20.12 -12.29 -0.93
CA LEU A 149 -20.18 -11.44 0.26
C LEU A 149 -21.63 -11.25 0.73
N GLU A 150 -22.57 -11.06 -0.20
CA GLU A 150 -23.99 -10.90 0.15
C GLU A 150 -24.57 -12.19 0.75
N ASP A 151 -24.13 -13.36 0.25
CA ASP A 151 -24.57 -14.69 0.71
C ASP A 151 -24.06 -15.09 2.11
N ILE A 152 -23.15 -14.31 2.72
CA ILE A 152 -22.64 -14.60 4.06
C ILE A 152 -23.77 -14.46 5.08
N SER A 153 -24.04 -15.56 5.79
CA SER A 153 -24.92 -15.59 6.95
C SER A 153 -24.10 -15.76 8.23
N ILE A 154 -24.57 -15.13 9.31
CA ILE A 154 -24.10 -15.40 10.66
C ILE A 154 -25.05 -16.41 11.26
N GLU A 155 -24.53 -17.58 11.61
CA GLU A 155 -25.23 -18.49 12.51
C GLU A 155 -24.78 -18.13 13.91
N GLY A 156 -25.74 -17.77 14.76
CA GLY A 156 -25.48 -17.48 16.17
C GLY A 156 -25.09 -18.76 16.89
N GLY A 157 -24.07 -18.68 17.75
CA GLY A 157 -23.88 -19.69 18.78
C GLY A 157 -25.06 -19.64 19.73
N ASP A 158 -25.74 -20.78 19.92
CA ASP A 158 -26.55 -20.99 21.12
C ASP A 158 -25.59 -20.88 22.33
N ASP A 159 -25.98 -20.08 23.32
CA ASP A 159 -25.24 -19.79 24.56
C ASP A 159 -24.60 -21.01 25.24
#